data_AF-A0A673HRA0-F1
#
_entry.id   AF-A0A673HRA0-F1
#
_cell.length_a   1.000
_cell.length_b   1.000
_cell.length_c   1.000
_cell.angle_alpha   90.00
_cell.angle_beta   90.00
_cell.angle_gamma   90.00
#
_symmetry.space_group_name_H-M   'P 1'
#
loop_
_entity.id
_entity.type
_entity.pdbx_description
1 polymer ?
#
loop_
_entity_poly.entity_id
_entity_poly.type
_entity_poly.pdbx_seq_one_letter_code
_entity_poly.pdbx_strand_id
1 'polypeptide(L)'
;MSNFTEDLIEACQYKRMLSNVYICQCIFEGNEEHSGPSLLNNIYTEVYITDGGSSEHTSEHEIRQIETASKHPATWDAPIKANDIFKTSPGSAKQIQTVLTKGIAGIGKTVSVQKFTLDWVENRANQDIHMIFPLPFREMNVIKEKKISLINILECFFNLKIDPEVLYSDKYKVVFIFDGLDECRFPLDFQNNRSCSSVTESVSVSVLLTNLICKNWLPSALVWITSRPAAAGQIPPDFMDRVTEVRGFNDSHKEEYFKKKISDPDLSSRIISHLKSSKVLHIMCHIPVFCWISATVLERMFRDSESGEIPKTLTQMYAHFLMFQIKHGSHKYDENSEAGLKWDNQTTLLLGKLAFQQLEKGNLLFYEEDLRECGIKLNVASVYSGVCTQIFREEAGLLQERVFSFIHASIQEFLAALYAFLVFVNHKRNVLSQTTNAKIISAFKKMSVQEFLKCAVNNALASDNGHLDFFLRFLLGLSLESNQTLLKGLLNEVSDTESSIKTIQYVKEKIRDHPSAEKAISLFHCLSELKDDSLVEEVHSLQHNYMGIIMDIINGHNYGL
;
A
#
# COMPACT_ATOMS: atom_id res chain seq x y z
N MET A 1 -7.10 -17.39 45.39
CA MET A 1 -8.43 -17.16 44.77
C MET A 1 -8.67 -15.70 44.42
N SER A 2 -7.90 -14.72 44.94
CA SER A 2 -8.02 -13.29 44.59
C SER A 2 -7.38 -12.90 43.24
N ASN A 3 -6.28 -13.54 42.82
CA ASN A 3 -5.57 -13.15 41.57
C ASN A 3 -6.33 -13.54 40.30
N PHE A 4 -7.09 -14.64 40.32
CA PHE A 4 -7.80 -15.13 39.12
C PHE A 4 -8.81 -14.12 38.57
N THR A 5 -9.46 -13.35 39.46
CA THR A 5 -10.42 -12.31 39.09
C THR A 5 -9.77 -11.04 38.54
N GLU A 6 -8.57 -10.66 39.03
CA GLU A 6 -7.80 -9.54 38.45
C GLU A 6 -7.21 -9.93 37.10
N ASP A 7 -6.63 -11.14 36.97
CA ASP A 7 -6.09 -11.67 35.72
C ASP A 7 -7.17 -11.76 34.61
N LEU A 8 -8.40 -12.14 34.97
CA LEU A 8 -9.56 -12.16 34.05
C LEU A 8 -10.02 -10.75 33.64
N ILE A 9 -9.99 -9.78 34.56
CA ILE A 9 -10.37 -8.39 34.27
C ILE A 9 -9.34 -7.74 33.35
N GLU A 10 -8.04 -7.92 33.62
CA GLU A 10 -6.96 -7.42 32.77
C GLU A 10 -7.00 -8.07 31.37
N ALA A 11 -7.23 -9.39 31.28
CA ALA A 11 -7.41 -10.07 29.99
C ALA A 11 -8.64 -9.57 29.21
N CYS A 12 -9.76 -9.31 29.89
CA CYS A 12 -10.95 -8.73 29.26
C CYS A 12 -10.72 -7.28 28.80
N GLN A 13 -10.02 -6.47 29.59
CA GLN A 13 -9.66 -5.09 29.21
C GLN A 13 -8.70 -5.08 28.02
N TYR A 14 -7.72 -5.98 28.01
CA TYR A 14 -6.78 -6.18 26.91
C TYR A 14 -7.49 -6.55 25.60
N LYS A 15 -8.32 -7.60 25.63
CA LYS A 15 -9.13 -7.99 24.46
C LYS A 15 -10.02 -6.83 24.01
N ARG A 16 -10.66 -6.09 24.93
CA ARG A 16 -11.52 -4.95 24.59
C ARG A 16 -10.74 -3.79 23.96
N MET A 17 -9.53 -3.50 24.45
CA MET A 17 -8.67 -2.47 23.86
C MET A 17 -8.28 -2.85 22.45
N LEU A 18 -7.80 -4.09 22.22
CA LEU A 18 -7.52 -4.59 20.87
C LEU A 18 -8.78 -4.58 20.00
N SER A 19 -9.93 -4.97 20.56
CA SER A 19 -11.23 -4.87 19.90
C SER A 19 -11.45 -3.45 19.39
N ASN A 20 -11.30 -2.44 20.24
CA ASN A 20 -11.51 -1.05 19.81
C ASN A 20 -10.45 -0.62 18.78
N VAL A 21 -9.19 -1.02 18.92
CA VAL A 21 -8.17 -0.70 17.92
C VAL A 21 -8.53 -1.31 16.56
N TYR A 22 -8.96 -2.57 16.50
CA TYR A 22 -9.21 -3.27 15.24
C TYR A 22 -10.64 -3.13 14.69
N ILE A 23 -11.61 -2.83 15.54
CA ILE A 23 -12.99 -2.48 15.18
C ILE A 23 -13.09 -1.01 14.78
N CYS A 24 -12.39 -0.11 15.51
CA CYS A 24 -12.38 1.34 15.24
C CYS A 24 -11.23 1.79 14.33
N GLN A 25 -10.26 0.92 14.00
CA GLN A 25 -9.55 1.04 12.73
C GLN A 25 -10.57 0.77 11.64
N CYS A 26 -11.38 1.80 11.35
CA CYS A 26 -12.07 1.92 10.09
C CYS A 26 -11.05 1.49 9.03
N ILE A 27 -11.37 0.48 8.21
CA ILE A 27 -10.86 0.52 6.84
C ILE A 27 -11.14 1.96 6.42
N PHE A 28 -10.11 2.74 6.06
CA PHE A 28 -10.13 4.21 6.04
C PHE A 28 -11.20 4.71 5.08
N GLU A 29 -12.45 4.72 5.53
CA GLU A 29 -13.63 4.81 4.66
C GLU A 29 -14.22 6.21 4.65
N GLY A 30 -13.67 7.15 5.41
CA GLY A 30 -13.90 8.60 5.32
C GLY A 30 -15.35 9.11 5.35
N ASN A 31 -16.34 8.23 5.54
CA ASN A 31 -17.75 8.56 5.59
C ASN A 31 -18.23 8.52 7.04
N GLU A 32 -18.49 9.68 7.63
CA GLU A 32 -19.26 9.81 8.88
C GLU A 32 -20.68 10.34 8.62
N GLU A 33 -20.97 10.89 7.44
CA GLU A 33 -22.23 11.61 7.26
C GLU A 33 -23.44 10.69 7.07
N HIS A 34 -23.35 9.53 6.39
CA HIS A 34 -24.53 8.68 6.13
C HIS A 34 -24.35 7.17 6.39
N SER A 35 -23.21 6.74 6.91
CA SER A 35 -22.98 5.37 7.38
C SER A 35 -21.94 5.41 8.48
N GLY A 36 -22.26 4.94 9.70
CA GLY A 36 -21.26 4.81 10.77
C GLY A 36 -20.06 3.95 10.33
N PRO A 37 -19.01 3.84 11.17
CA PRO A 37 -17.83 3.05 10.85
C PRO A 37 -18.26 1.66 10.37
N SER A 38 -17.96 1.34 9.11
CA SER A 38 -18.20 0.02 8.56
C SER A 38 -17.37 -0.95 9.39
N LEU A 39 -18.03 -1.79 10.18
CA LEU A 39 -17.35 -2.84 10.92
C LEU A 39 -16.52 -3.66 9.92
N LEU A 40 -15.23 -3.87 10.20
CA LEU A 40 -14.32 -4.63 9.34
C LEU A 40 -15.00 -5.93 8.84
N ASN A 41 -15.72 -6.61 9.73
CA ASN A 41 -16.48 -7.83 9.42
C ASN A 41 -17.55 -7.71 8.32
N ASN A 42 -18.13 -6.53 8.11
CA ASN A 42 -19.22 -6.34 7.13
C ASN A 42 -18.68 -6.22 5.69
N ILE A 43 -17.48 -5.67 5.55
CA ILE A 43 -16.85 -5.36 4.26
C ILE A 43 -15.64 -6.25 3.96
N TYR A 44 -15.15 -6.98 4.96
CA TYR A 44 -14.03 -7.89 4.79
C TYR A 44 -14.39 -8.99 3.78
N THR A 45 -13.53 -9.13 2.78
CA THR A 45 -13.51 -10.23 1.82
C THR A 45 -12.18 -10.95 2.00
N GLU A 46 -12.23 -12.28 2.09
CA GLU A 46 -11.01 -13.09 2.29
C GLU A 46 -10.04 -12.86 1.12
N VAL A 47 -8.79 -12.54 1.44
CA VAL A 47 -7.73 -12.46 0.43
C VAL A 47 -7.18 -13.86 0.15
N TYR A 48 -6.80 -14.10 -1.10
CA TYR A 48 -6.18 -15.36 -1.47
C TYR A 48 -4.73 -15.38 -0.99
N ILE A 49 -4.36 -16.36 -0.15
CA ILE A 49 -3.00 -16.53 0.39
C ILE A 49 -2.52 -17.93 0.01
N THR A 50 -1.31 -18.03 -0.54
CA THR A 50 -0.66 -19.31 -0.88
C THR A 50 0.57 -19.55 -0.04
N ASP A 51 1.03 -20.80 0.01
CA ASP A 51 2.42 -21.06 0.38
C ASP A 51 3.33 -20.36 -0.66
N GLY A 52 4.39 -19.72 -0.19
CA GLY A 52 5.21 -18.81 -0.99
C GLY A 52 6.29 -19.53 -1.81
N GLY A 53 6.44 -20.83 -1.62
CA GLY A 53 7.56 -21.61 -2.17
C GLY A 53 8.93 -21.11 -1.67
N SER A 54 9.97 -21.91 -1.89
CA SER A 54 11.37 -21.51 -1.65
C SER A 54 11.95 -20.70 -2.81
N SER A 55 11.13 -20.13 -3.69
CA SER A 55 11.63 -19.42 -4.87
C SER A 55 12.44 -18.20 -4.44
N GLU A 56 13.68 -18.23 -4.91
CA GLU A 56 14.77 -17.33 -4.59
C GLU A 56 14.45 -15.86 -4.89
N HIS A 57 15.30 -15.00 -4.33
CA HIS A 57 15.30 -13.54 -4.37
C HIS A 57 15.17 -12.90 -5.77
N THR A 58 14.02 -12.96 -6.42
CA THR A 58 13.71 -12.04 -7.52
C THR A 58 12.84 -10.91 -7.00
N SER A 59 13.44 -9.73 -6.87
CA SER A 59 12.72 -8.46 -6.73
C SER A 59 12.01 -8.13 -8.05
N GLU A 60 10.98 -8.91 -8.39
CA GLU A 60 10.15 -8.61 -9.55
C GLU A 60 9.36 -7.31 -9.31
N HIS A 61 9.21 -6.48 -10.34
CA HIS A 61 8.41 -5.26 -10.25
C HIS A 61 6.98 -5.57 -9.76
N GLU A 62 6.40 -4.71 -8.93
CA GLU A 62 5.06 -4.92 -8.37
C GLU A 62 4.01 -5.15 -9.47
N ILE A 63 4.16 -4.48 -10.62
CA ILE A 63 3.28 -4.65 -11.80
C ILE A 63 3.30 -6.08 -12.35
N ARG A 64 4.47 -6.71 -12.46
CA ARG A 64 4.58 -8.09 -12.97
C ARG A 64 3.88 -9.07 -12.03
N GLN A 65 3.97 -8.82 -10.72
CA GLN A 65 3.28 -9.64 -9.71
C GLN A 65 1.76 -9.51 -9.82
N ILE A 66 1.22 -8.32 -10.10
CA ILE A 66 -0.22 -8.12 -10.35
C ILE A 66 -0.69 -8.93 -11.55
N GLU A 67 0.03 -8.83 -12.68
CA GLU A 67 -0.34 -9.55 -13.90
C GLU A 67 -0.31 -11.07 -13.70
N THR A 68 0.76 -11.58 -13.08
CA THR A 68 0.94 -13.01 -12.82
C THR A 68 -0.11 -13.55 -11.83
N ALA A 69 -0.36 -12.83 -10.74
CA ALA A 69 -1.31 -13.22 -9.71
C ALA A 69 -2.78 -13.02 -10.12
N SER A 70 -3.07 -12.27 -11.17
CA SER A 70 -4.45 -12.19 -11.69
C SER A 70 -4.89 -13.42 -12.50
N LYS A 71 -3.98 -14.35 -12.86
CA LYS A 71 -4.19 -15.26 -13.99
C LYS A 71 -4.37 -16.76 -13.71
N HIS A 72 -4.20 -17.28 -12.48
CA HIS A 72 -4.22 -18.75 -12.29
C HIS A 72 -4.68 -19.31 -10.93
N PRO A 73 -5.99 -19.34 -10.59
CA PRO A 73 -6.46 -20.10 -9.42
C PRO A 73 -6.21 -21.62 -9.50
N ALA A 74 -6.05 -22.17 -10.71
CA ALA A 74 -6.01 -23.61 -10.96
C ALA A 74 -4.62 -24.27 -10.79
N THR A 75 -3.54 -23.48 -10.81
CA THR A 75 -2.16 -23.96 -10.56
C THR A 75 -1.61 -23.50 -9.21
N TRP A 76 -2.39 -22.71 -8.45
CA TRP A 76 -1.99 -22.26 -7.14
C TRP A 76 -2.06 -23.39 -6.11
N ASP A 77 -1.08 -23.38 -5.21
CA ASP A 77 -1.12 -24.18 -4.00
C ASP A 77 -2.43 -23.93 -3.25
N ALA A 78 -2.87 -24.94 -2.48
CA ALA A 78 -4.12 -24.86 -1.73
C ALA A 78 -4.18 -23.57 -0.90
N PRO A 79 -5.28 -22.79 -0.98
CA PRO A 79 -5.36 -21.51 -0.30
C PRO A 79 -5.28 -21.70 1.21
N ILE A 80 -4.46 -20.86 1.85
CA ILE A 80 -4.30 -20.80 3.30
C ILE A 80 -5.18 -19.66 3.81
N LYS A 81 -6.06 -19.92 4.78
CA LYS A 81 -6.79 -18.84 5.45
C LYS A 81 -5.86 -18.11 6.41
N ALA A 82 -6.09 -16.82 6.63
CA ALA A 82 -5.30 -16.06 7.60
C ALA A 82 -5.30 -16.70 9.01
N ASN A 83 -6.44 -17.25 9.43
CA ASN A 83 -6.58 -17.97 10.71
C ASN A 83 -5.88 -19.33 10.77
N ASP A 84 -5.43 -19.85 9.63
CA ASP A 84 -4.74 -21.14 9.53
C ASP A 84 -3.23 -20.97 9.26
N ILE A 85 -2.70 -19.74 9.37
CA ILE A 85 -1.33 -19.40 8.96
C ILE A 85 -0.24 -20.22 9.68
N PHE A 86 -0.46 -20.53 10.97
CA PHE A 86 0.41 -21.37 11.80
C PHE A 86 0.05 -22.86 11.80
N LYS A 87 -1.00 -23.26 11.07
CA LYS A 87 -1.43 -24.66 11.01
C LYS A 87 -0.65 -25.41 9.94
N THR A 88 -0.26 -26.64 10.27
CA THR A 88 0.45 -27.55 9.38
C THR A 88 -0.53 -28.31 8.51
N SER A 89 -0.10 -28.70 7.30
CA SER A 89 -0.86 -29.63 6.46
C SER A 89 -0.98 -30.99 7.15
N PRO A 90 -2.09 -31.74 6.94
CA PRO A 90 -2.27 -33.06 7.54
C PRO A 90 -1.07 -33.98 7.21
N GLY A 91 -0.36 -34.48 8.23
CA GLY A 91 0.77 -35.41 8.08
C GLY A 91 2.17 -34.80 8.17
N SER A 92 2.32 -33.48 8.27
CA SER A 92 3.62 -32.85 8.57
C SER A 92 3.93 -32.90 10.07
N ALA A 93 5.15 -33.33 10.42
CA ALA A 93 5.67 -33.30 11.80
C ALA A 93 6.32 -31.95 12.18
N LYS A 94 6.60 -31.07 11.20
CA LYS A 94 7.28 -29.78 11.45
C LYS A 94 6.27 -28.76 11.97
N GLN A 95 6.44 -28.31 13.21
CA GLN A 95 5.67 -27.20 13.78
C GLN A 95 6.02 -25.88 13.07
N ILE A 96 5.02 -25.03 12.86
CA ILE A 96 5.20 -23.71 12.23
C ILE A 96 5.13 -22.67 13.33
N GLN A 97 6.25 -22.04 13.64
CA GLN A 97 6.37 -21.03 14.69
C GLN A 97 6.73 -19.66 14.16
N THR A 98 7.42 -19.56 13.03
CA THR A 98 7.75 -18.27 12.40
C THR A 98 7.27 -18.23 10.96
N VAL A 99 6.40 -17.27 10.64
CA VAL A 99 5.84 -17.08 9.30
C VAL A 99 6.21 -15.71 8.75
N LEU A 100 6.69 -15.67 7.50
CA LEU A 100 6.85 -14.44 6.73
C LEU A 100 5.82 -14.39 5.60
N THR A 101 4.92 -13.42 5.65
CA THR A 101 3.92 -13.19 4.62
C THR A 101 4.33 -12.04 3.72
N LYS A 102 4.57 -12.34 2.45
CA LYS A 102 4.94 -11.39 1.40
C LYS A 102 3.72 -10.96 0.60
N GLY A 103 3.82 -9.80 -0.04
CA GLY A 103 2.83 -9.33 -1.01
C GLY A 103 3.01 -7.85 -1.32
N ILE A 104 2.56 -7.41 -2.49
CA ILE A 104 2.70 -6.02 -2.94
C ILE A 104 1.90 -5.03 -2.07
N ALA A 105 2.10 -3.73 -2.31
CA ALA A 105 1.38 -2.68 -1.59
C ALA A 105 -0.14 -2.84 -1.72
N GLY A 106 -0.89 -2.65 -0.63
CA GLY A 106 -2.36 -2.61 -0.65
C GLY A 106 -3.06 -3.95 -0.91
N ILE A 107 -2.30 -5.05 -1.08
CA ILE A 107 -2.83 -6.38 -1.41
C ILE A 107 -3.65 -7.03 -0.28
N GLY A 108 -3.58 -6.48 0.93
CA GLY A 108 -4.38 -6.92 2.08
C GLY A 108 -3.60 -7.51 3.25
N LYS A 109 -2.26 -7.44 3.28
CA LYS A 109 -1.41 -7.98 4.37
C LYS A 109 -1.85 -7.49 5.76
N THR A 110 -1.89 -6.17 5.97
CA THR A 110 -2.33 -5.57 7.23
C THR A 110 -3.78 -5.92 7.57
N VAL A 111 -4.67 -5.94 6.57
CA VAL A 111 -6.08 -6.31 6.78
C VAL A 111 -6.21 -7.77 7.22
N SER A 112 -5.37 -8.69 6.73
CA SER A 112 -5.32 -10.08 7.21
C SER A 112 -4.86 -10.16 8.68
N VAL A 113 -3.87 -9.37 9.09
CA VAL A 113 -3.43 -9.28 10.50
C VAL A 113 -4.54 -8.72 11.39
N GLN A 114 -5.20 -7.65 10.95
CA GLN A 114 -6.33 -7.06 11.65
C GLN A 114 -7.46 -8.07 11.81
N LYS A 115 -7.79 -8.81 10.74
CA LYS A 115 -8.84 -9.84 10.75
C LYS A 115 -8.51 -11.01 11.68
N PHE A 116 -7.28 -11.52 11.62
CA PHE A 116 -6.80 -12.59 12.52
C PHE A 116 -6.95 -12.19 14.00
N THR A 117 -6.56 -10.95 14.32
CA THR A 117 -6.64 -10.41 15.68
C THR A 117 -8.09 -10.19 16.09
N LEU A 118 -8.92 -9.64 15.20
CA LEU A 118 -10.34 -9.40 15.46
C LEU A 118 -11.10 -10.71 15.71
N ASP A 119 -10.86 -11.74 14.91
CA ASP A 119 -11.49 -13.06 15.10
C ASP A 119 -11.09 -13.70 16.43
N TRP A 120 -9.87 -13.45 16.91
CA TRP A 120 -9.43 -13.91 18.22
C TRP A 120 -10.11 -13.13 19.36
N VAL A 121 -10.22 -11.80 19.24
CA VAL A 121 -10.87 -10.94 20.25
C VAL A 121 -12.37 -11.24 20.37
N GLU A 122 -13.05 -11.45 19.23
CA GLU A 122 -14.49 -11.74 19.17
C GLU A 122 -14.81 -13.24 19.42
N ASN A 123 -13.81 -14.04 19.78
CA ASN A 123 -13.94 -15.48 20.03
C ASN A 123 -14.47 -16.30 18.83
N ARG A 124 -14.20 -15.86 17.60
CA ARG A 124 -14.56 -16.56 16.36
C ARG A 124 -13.54 -17.59 15.92
N ALA A 125 -12.25 -17.35 16.18
CA ALA A 125 -11.15 -18.26 15.82
C ALA A 125 -9.99 -18.19 16.84
N ASN A 126 -9.04 -19.12 16.72
CA ASN A 126 -7.75 -19.10 17.41
C ASN A 126 -7.81 -19.06 18.96
N GLN A 127 -8.84 -19.62 19.58
CA GLN A 127 -8.99 -19.59 21.05
C GLN A 127 -8.01 -20.51 21.80
N ASP A 128 -7.20 -21.28 21.08
CA ASP A 128 -6.00 -21.95 21.62
C ASP A 128 -4.86 -20.96 21.90
N ILE A 129 -4.92 -19.74 21.37
CA ILE A 129 -3.96 -18.67 21.58
C ILE A 129 -4.37 -17.85 22.81
N HIS A 130 -3.43 -17.65 23.73
CA HIS A 130 -3.68 -16.95 24.99
C HIS A 130 -3.42 -15.45 24.87
N MET A 131 -2.43 -15.04 24.09
CA MET A 131 -2.06 -13.64 23.86
C MET A 131 -1.63 -13.41 22.41
N ILE A 132 -2.04 -12.29 21.83
CA ILE A 132 -1.60 -11.82 20.51
C ILE A 132 -1.12 -10.38 20.65
N PHE A 133 0.15 -10.10 20.35
CA PHE A 133 0.78 -8.79 20.40
C PHE A 133 1.13 -8.28 19.00
N PRO A 134 0.25 -7.49 18.35
CA PRO A 134 0.58 -6.83 17.10
C PRO A 134 1.47 -5.60 17.33
N LEU A 135 2.65 -5.60 16.73
CA LEU A 135 3.69 -4.59 16.85
C LEU A 135 4.06 -4.09 15.45
N PRO A 136 3.35 -3.07 14.92
CA PRO A 136 3.66 -2.51 13.60
C PRO A 136 5.06 -1.88 13.59
N PHE A 137 5.88 -2.18 12.57
CA PHE A 137 7.23 -1.61 12.46
C PHE A 137 7.24 -0.08 12.45
N ARG A 138 6.17 0.52 11.93
CA ARG A 138 5.98 1.98 11.91
C ARG A 138 5.97 2.61 13.29
N GLU A 139 5.37 1.92 14.27
CA GLU A 139 5.35 2.35 15.66
C GLU A 139 6.68 2.03 16.35
N MET A 140 7.31 0.91 15.98
CA MET A 140 8.64 0.54 16.49
C MET A 140 9.74 1.52 16.07
N ASN A 141 9.61 2.17 14.90
CA ASN A 141 10.56 3.17 14.43
C ASN A 141 10.70 4.37 15.38
N VAL A 142 9.68 4.67 16.18
CA VAL A 142 9.69 5.77 17.15
C VAL A 142 10.66 5.51 18.29
N ILE A 143 10.84 4.25 18.67
CA ILE A 143 11.73 3.84 19.76
C ILE A 143 13.08 3.30 19.27
N LYS A 144 13.39 3.41 17.98
CA LYS A 144 14.58 2.79 17.36
C LYS A 144 15.92 3.20 17.99
N GLU A 145 16.02 4.44 18.48
CA GLU A 145 17.23 4.97 19.13
C GLU A 145 17.26 4.73 20.66
N LYS A 146 16.19 4.20 21.23
CA LYS A 146 16.08 3.97 22.68
C LYS A 146 16.54 2.57 23.04
N LYS A 147 17.06 2.44 24.26
CA LYS A 147 17.23 1.13 24.91
C LYS A 147 16.00 0.85 25.76
N ILE A 148 15.31 -0.24 25.47
CA ILE A 148 14.05 -0.59 26.12
C ILE A 148 13.91 -2.12 26.18
N SER A 149 13.21 -2.63 27.18
CA SER A 149 12.94 -4.06 27.33
C SER A 149 11.67 -4.46 26.56
N LEU A 150 11.53 -5.75 26.22
CA LEU A 150 10.31 -6.25 25.58
C LEU A 150 9.09 -6.05 26.48
N ILE A 151 9.25 -6.27 27.78
CA ILE A 151 8.17 -6.04 28.75
C ILE A 151 7.72 -4.59 28.69
N ASN A 152 8.63 -3.62 28.76
CA ASN A 152 8.22 -2.22 28.73
C ASN A 152 7.58 -1.81 27.41
N ILE A 153 8.02 -2.38 26.27
CA ILE A 153 7.31 -2.19 25.00
C ILE A 153 5.87 -2.66 25.13
N LEU A 154 5.65 -3.91 25.55
CA LEU A 154 4.31 -4.47 25.65
C LEU A 154 3.41 -3.71 26.65
N GLU A 155 3.96 -3.33 27.80
CA GLU A 155 3.23 -2.55 28.80
C GLU A 155 2.84 -1.16 28.26
N CYS A 156 3.72 -0.50 27.49
CA CYS A 156 3.44 0.80 26.88
C CYS A 156 2.42 0.72 25.74
N PHE A 157 2.54 -0.27 24.86
CA PHE A 157 1.65 -0.43 23.71
C PHE A 157 0.24 -0.86 24.12
N PHE A 158 0.16 -1.78 25.07
CA PHE A 158 -1.09 -2.47 25.38
C PHE A 158 -1.71 -2.06 26.71
N ASN A 159 -1.08 -1.12 27.43
CA ASN A 159 -1.48 -0.68 28.77
C ASN A 159 -1.81 -1.86 29.70
N LEU A 160 -0.98 -2.90 29.61
CA LEU A 160 -1.12 -4.17 30.32
C LEU A 160 0.10 -4.34 31.24
N LYS A 161 -0.04 -5.04 32.37
CA LYS A 161 1.12 -5.51 33.14
C LYS A 161 1.39 -6.97 32.80
N ILE A 162 2.62 -7.28 32.42
CA ILE A 162 2.97 -8.63 31.98
C ILE A 162 4.03 -9.19 32.92
N ASP A 163 3.68 -10.28 33.59
CA ASP A 163 4.68 -11.10 34.29
C ASP A 163 5.57 -11.79 33.23
N PRO A 164 6.89 -11.54 33.21
CA PRO A 164 7.81 -12.18 32.27
C PRO A 164 7.71 -13.71 32.26
N GLU A 165 7.41 -14.34 33.40
CA GLU A 165 7.27 -15.80 33.52
C GLU A 165 6.13 -16.35 32.65
N VAL A 166 5.08 -15.56 32.42
CA VAL A 166 3.97 -15.94 31.54
C VAL A 166 4.44 -16.07 30.09
N LEU A 167 5.37 -15.21 29.65
CA LEU A 167 5.91 -15.26 28.29
C LEU A 167 6.81 -16.49 28.07
N TYR A 168 7.59 -16.87 29.09
CA TYR A 168 8.50 -18.03 29.01
C TYR A 168 7.79 -19.38 29.16
N SER A 169 6.55 -19.41 29.66
CA SER A 169 5.86 -20.66 29.94
C SER A 169 5.27 -21.31 28.70
N ASP A 170 5.60 -22.58 28.47
CA ASP A 170 5.01 -23.41 27.41
C ASP A 170 3.51 -23.67 27.58
N LYS A 171 2.94 -23.30 28.73
CA LYS A 171 1.49 -23.37 28.98
C LYS A 171 0.71 -22.31 28.21
N TYR A 172 1.36 -21.18 27.91
CA TYR A 172 0.71 -20.04 27.26
C TYR A 172 1.20 -19.92 25.82
N LYS A 173 0.25 -20.04 24.90
CA LYS A 173 0.50 -19.81 23.48
C LYS A 173 0.44 -18.31 23.19
N VAL A 174 1.61 -17.71 22.92
CA VAL A 174 1.77 -16.28 22.65
C VAL A 174 2.11 -16.07 21.17
N VAL A 175 1.48 -15.08 20.53
CA VAL A 175 1.78 -14.65 19.16
C VAL A 175 2.31 -13.23 19.16
N PHE A 176 3.42 -12.99 18.48
CA PHE A 176 3.89 -11.66 18.11
C PHE A 176 3.67 -11.45 16.62
N ILE A 177 3.05 -10.33 16.25
CA ILE A 177 2.82 -9.99 14.84
C ILE A 177 3.57 -8.72 14.50
N PHE A 178 4.57 -8.80 13.63
CA PHE A 178 5.34 -7.66 13.15
C PHE A 178 4.84 -7.23 11.77
N ASP A 179 3.99 -6.21 11.74
CA ASP A 179 3.35 -5.73 10.51
C ASP A 179 4.20 -4.65 9.82
N GLY A 180 4.46 -4.83 8.51
CA GLY A 180 5.08 -3.83 7.66
C GLY A 180 6.61 -3.75 7.75
N LEU A 181 7.33 -4.85 7.55
CA LEU A 181 8.81 -4.86 7.53
C LEU A 181 9.42 -3.87 6.53
N ASP A 182 8.73 -3.58 5.43
CA ASP A 182 9.12 -2.54 4.46
C ASP A 182 9.13 -1.12 5.03
N GLU A 183 8.52 -0.91 6.20
CA GLU A 183 8.53 0.36 6.91
C GLU A 183 9.64 0.44 7.97
N CYS A 184 10.43 -0.62 8.19
CA CYS A 184 11.50 -0.66 9.19
C CYS A 184 12.64 0.31 8.86
N ARG A 185 13.02 1.18 9.82
CA ARG A 185 14.06 2.22 9.66
C ARG A 185 15.34 1.97 10.43
N PHE A 186 15.58 0.73 10.84
CA PHE A 186 16.80 0.33 11.55
C PHE A 186 17.26 -1.04 11.05
N PRO A 187 18.57 -1.31 11.01
CA PRO A 187 19.07 -2.57 10.49
C PRO A 187 18.73 -3.72 11.44
N LEU A 188 18.26 -4.84 10.90
CA LEU A 188 18.11 -6.11 11.62
C LEU A 188 19.37 -6.95 11.42
N ASP A 189 20.34 -6.81 12.34
CA ASP A 189 21.63 -7.50 12.22
C ASP A 189 21.58 -8.89 12.86
N PHE A 190 21.12 -9.88 12.09
CA PHE A 190 21.02 -11.27 12.53
C PHE A 190 22.38 -11.94 12.79
N GLN A 191 23.50 -11.34 12.36
CA GLN A 191 24.83 -11.94 12.49
C GLN A 191 25.59 -11.40 13.70
N ASN A 192 25.57 -10.08 13.92
CA ASN A 192 26.36 -9.42 14.95
C ASN A 192 25.57 -9.04 16.21
N ASN A 193 24.24 -9.05 16.16
CA ASN A 193 23.46 -8.77 17.37
C ASN A 193 23.73 -9.83 18.44
N ARG A 194 24.09 -9.38 19.64
CA ARG A 194 24.34 -10.27 20.77
C ARG A 194 23.08 -11.07 21.14
N SER A 195 23.28 -12.32 21.54
CA SER A 195 22.24 -13.08 22.22
C SER A 195 22.03 -12.48 23.62
N CYS A 196 20.78 -12.20 23.96
CA CYS A 196 20.44 -11.64 25.26
C CYS A 196 19.81 -12.71 26.16
N SER A 197 19.92 -12.55 27.49
CA SER A 197 19.49 -13.59 28.44
C SER A 197 18.08 -13.40 28.99
N SER A 198 17.48 -12.20 28.90
CA SER A 198 16.17 -11.93 29.48
C SER A 198 15.36 -10.88 28.71
N VAL A 199 14.04 -11.09 28.58
CA VAL A 199 13.07 -10.13 28.02
C VAL A 199 12.94 -8.82 28.84
N THR A 200 13.46 -8.79 30.07
CA THR A 200 13.49 -7.61 30.93
C THR A 200 14.74 -6.72 30.70
N GLU A 201 15.72 -7.22 29.94
CA GLU A 201 16.93 -6.46 29.64
C GLU A 201 16.62 -5.31 28.67
N SER A 202 17.08 -4.10 29.00
CA SER A 202 16.93 -2.93 28.13
C SER A 202 17.98 -2.94 27.02
N VAL A 203 17.55 -3.16 25.78
CA VAL A 203 18.40 -3.30 24.59
C VAL A 203 17.89 -2.44 23.43
N SER A 204 18.64 -2.34 22.34
CA SER A 204 18.13 -1.67 21.14
C SER A 204 16.98 -2.49 20.52
N VAL A 205 16.08 -1.81 19.81
CA VAL A 205 14.95 -2.47 19.13
C VAL A 205 15.43 -3.53 18.14
N SER A 206 16.52 -3.27 17.41
CA SER A 206 17.15 -4.26 16.52
C SER A 206 17.52 -5.55 17.26
N VAL A 207 18.22 -5.44 18.40
CA VAL A 207 18.65 -6.60 19.21
C VAL A 207 17.44 -7.35 19.75
N LEU A 208 16.39 -6.65 20.20
CA LEU A 208 15.16 -7.25 20.68
C LEU A 208 14.46 -8.08 19.60
N LEU A 209 14.26 -7.50 18.41
CA LEU A 209 13.56 -8.17 17.32
C LEU A 209 14.35 -9.35 16.78
N THR A 210 15.67 -9.23 16.59
CA THR A 210 16.49 -10.36 16.14
C THR A 210 16.47 -11.49 17.16
N ASN A 211 16.54 -11.22 18.47
CA ASN A 211 16.49 -12.28 19.49
C ASN A 211 15.13 -13.02 19.52
N LEU A 212 14.03 -12.33 19.28
CA LEU A 212 12.70 -12.95 19.22
C LEU A 212 12.49 -13.75 17.92
N ILE A 213 12.95 -13.23 16.77
CA ILE A 213 12.83 -13.90 15.46
C ILE A 213 13.75 -15.13 15.42
N CYS A 214 14.99 -15.03 15.91
CA CYS A 214 15.92 -16.15 16.03
C CYS A 214 15.54 -17.18 17.11
N LYS A 215 14.46 -16.95 17.88
CA LYS A 215 14.05 -17.80 19.01
C LYS A 215 15.10 -17.92 20.12
N ASN A 216 16.03 -16.96 20.22
CA ASN A 216 16.92 -16.84 21.39
C ASN A 216 16.09 -16.53 22.65
N TRP A 217 15.01 -15.76 22.46
CA TRP A 217 13.98 -15.51 23.44
C TRP A 217 12.68 -16.20 23.06
N LEU A 218 11.96 -16.67 24.08
CA LEU A 218 10.59 -17.19 23.94
C LEU A 218 10.47 -18.25 22.82
N PRO A 219 11.20 -19.39 22.91
CA PRO A 219 11.27 -20.37 21.83
C PRO A 219 9.91 -20.96 21.43
N SER A 220 8.95 -20.95 22.36
CA SER A 220 7.58 -21.43 22.14
C SER A 220 6.64 -20.38 21.52
N ALA A 221 7.06 -19.11 21.46
CA ALA A 221 6.24 -18.04 20.90
C ALA A 221 6.09 -18.19 19.38
N LEU A 222 4.90 -17.85 18.87
CA LEU A 222 4.63 -17.74 17.46
C LEU A 222 4.97 -16.33 16.97
N VAL A 223 5.56 -16.22 15.78
CA VAL A 223 5.96 -14.95 15.17
C VAL A 223 5.39 -14.89 13.75
N TRP A 224 4.64 -13.84 13.45
CA TRP A 224 4.14 -13.55 12.11
C TRP A 224 4.67 -12.21 11.64
N ILE A 225 5.41 -12.19 10.53
CA ILE A 225 5.95 -10.96 9.93
C ILE A 225 5.26 -10.73 8.59
N THR A 226 4.84 -9.49 8.31
CA THR A 226 4.38 -9.11 6.97
C THR A 226 5.40 -8.19 6.31
N SER A 227 5.55 -8.31 4.98
CA SER A 227 6.52 -7.51 4.23
C SER A 227 6.13 -7.35 2.77
N ARG A 228 6.55 -6.26 2.13
CA ARG A 228 6.71 -6.27 0.66
C ARG A 228 7.85 -7.21 0.25
N PRO A 229 7.80 -7.80 -0.96
CA PRO A 229 8.86 -8.68 -1.45
C PRO A 229 10.26 -8.05 -1.39
N ALA A 230 10.39 -6.77 -1.74
CA ALA A 230 11.68 -6.05 -1.74
C ALA A 230 12.33 -5.95 -0.35
N ALA A 231 11.53 -5.85 0.72
CA ALA A 231 12.02 -5.77 2.10
C ALA A 231 12.15 -7.15 2.76
N ALA A 232 11.55 -8.19 2.19
CA ALA A 232 11.50 -9.52 2.79
C ALA A 232 12.89 -10.16 2.93
N GLY A 233 13.85 -9.77 2.07
CA GLY A 233 15.24 -10.21 2.14
C GLY A 233 16.03 -9.69 3.35
N GLN A 234 15.47 -8.76 4.14
CA GLN A 234 16.08 -8.33 5.41
C GLN A 234 16.12 -9.45 6.45
N ILE A 235 15.29 -10.48 6.30
CA ILE A 235 15.22 -11.62 7.23
C ILE A 235 15.77 -12.87 6.54
N PRO A 236 16.82 -13.51 7.09
CA PRO A 236 17.37 -14.72 6.50
C PRO A 236 16.33 -15.87 6.46
N PRO A 237 16.24 -16.62 5.34
CA PRO A 237 15.29 -17.72 5.20
C PRO A 237 15.41 -18.81 6.27
N ASP A 238 16.62 -19.02 6.82
CA ASP A 238 16.90 -20.04 7.84
C ASP A 238 16.11 -19.84 9.15
N PHE A 239 15.64 -18.62 9.42
CA PHE A 239 14.82 -18.32 10.59
C PHE A 239 13.32 -18.51 10.36
N MET A 240 12.89 -18.79 9.13
CA MET A 240 11.48 -18.90 8.74
C MET A 240 11.05 -20.36 8.65
N ASP A 241 9.94 -20.71 9.31
CA ASP A 241 9.34 -22.05 9.16
C ASP A 241 8.50 -22.15 7.89
N ARG A 242 7.85 -21.04 7.52
CA ARG A 242 6.98 -20.90 6.37
C ARG A 242 7.09 -19.49 5.79
N VAL A 243 7.06 -19.42 4.46
CA VAL A 243 6.85 -18.16 3.73
C VAL A 243 5.51 -18.27 3.03
N THR A 244 4.66 -17.25 3.13
CA THR A 244 3.40 -17.19 2.39
C THR A 244 3.34 -15.95 1.51
N GLU A 245 2.45 -15.97 0.51
CA GLU A 245 2.22 -14.84 -0.37
C GLU A 245 0.74 -14.47 -0.40
N VAL A 246 0.42 -13.22 -0.08
CA VAL A 246 -0.93 -12.66 -0.28
C VAL A 246 -1.05 -12.27 -1.74
N ARG A 247 -1.92 -12.98 -2.46
CA ARG A 247 -2.22 -12.76 -3.88
C ARG A 247 -3.36 -11.77 -4.08
N GLY A 248 -4.18 -11.44 -3.08
CA GLY A 248 -5.29 -10.48 -3.25
C GLY A 248 -6.59 -11.12 -3.72
N PHE A 249 -7.36 -10.42 -4.56
CA PHE A 249 -8.71 -10.83 -4.96
C PHE A 249 -8.74 -11.55 -6.32
N ASN A 250 -9.32 -12.75 -6.33
CA ASN A 250 -9.80 -13.37 -7.55
C ASN A 250 -11.13 -12.71 -7.99
N ASP A 251 -11.66 -13.10 -9.15
CA ASP A 251 -12.87 -12.47 -9.69
C ASP A 251 -14.11 -12.63 -8.79
N SER A 252 -14.26 -13.75 -8.09
CA SER A 252 -15.34 -13.91 -7.11
C SER A 252 -15.20 -12.99 -5.91
N HIS A 253 -13.98 -12.82 -5.39
CA HIS A 253 -13.71 -11.91 -4.27
C HIS A 253 -13.92 -10.44 -4.66
N LYS A 254 -13.58 -10.06 -5.90
CA LYS A 254 -13.90 -8.72 -6.42
C LYS A 254 -15.40 -8.46 -6.35
N GLU A 255 -16.21 -9.37 -6.88
CA GLU A 255 -17.68 -9.23 -6.84
C GLU A 255 -18.22 -9.20 -5.42
N GLU A 256 -17.73 -10.09 -4.55
CA GLU A 256 -18.12 -10.14 -3.14
C GLU A 256 -17.84 -8.81 -2.44
N TYR A 257 -16.65 -8.24 -2.66
CA TYR A 257 -16.27 -6.96 -2.10
C TYR A 257 -17.24 -5.85 -2.50
N PHE A 258 -17.52 -5.69 -3.81
CA PHE A 258 -18.43 -4.64 -4.27
C PHE A 258 -19.87 -4.83 -3.76
N LYS A 259 -20.37 -6.07 -3.71
CA LYS A 259 -21.70 -6.39 -3.18
C LYS A 259 -21.81 -6.10 -1.67
N LYS A 260 -20.74 -6.33 -0.90
CA LYS A 260 -20.68 -5.98 0.53
C LYS A 260 -20.57 -4.48 0.74
N LYS A 261 -19.75 -3.82 -0.08
CA LYS A 261 -19.42 -2.40 0.05
C LYS A 261 -20.57 -1.49 -0.37
N ILE A 262 -21.28 -1.83 -1.43
CA ILE A 262 -22.35 -1.02 -2.02
C ILE A 262 -23.70 -1.65 -1.65
N SER A 263 -24.43 -0.99 -0.76
CA SER A 263 -25.71 -1.52 -0.23
C SER A 263 -26.81 -1.63 -1.29
N ASP A 264 -26.75 -0.81 -2.34
CA ASP A 264 -27.69 -0.85 -3.48
C ASP A 264 -27.25 -1.94 -4.49
N PRO A 265 -28.03 -3.02 -4.68
CA PRO A 265 -27.68 -4.13 -5.57
C PRO A 265 -27.59 -3.74 -7.05
N ASP A 266 -28.41 -2.79 -7.52
CA ASP A 266 -28.43 -2.35 -8.92
C ASP A 266 -27.20 -1.50 -9.21
N LEU A 267 -26.88 -0.59 -8.30
CA LEU A 267 -25.67 0.21 -8.35
C LEU A 267 -24.42 -0.67 -8.29
N SER A 268 -24.37 -1.63 -7.36
CA SER A 268 -23.28 -2.60 -7.26
C SER A 268 -23.09 -3.36 -8.57
N SER A 269 -24.18 -3.83 -9.19
CA SER A 269 -24.14 -4.58 -10.45
C SER A 269 -23.62 -3.71 -11.61
N ARG A 270 -24.02 -2.44 -11.65
CA ARG A 270 -23.54 -1.48 -12.65
C ARG A 270 -22.04 -1.18 -12.49
N ILE A 271 -21.56 -1.02 -11.26
CA ILE A 271 -20.12 -0.84 -10.95
C ILE A 271 -19.31 -2.06 -11.40
N ILE A 272 -19.75 -3.26 -11.03
CA ILE A 272 -19.09 -4.51 -11.43
C ILE A 272 -19.05 -4.64 -12.96
N SER A 273 -20.16 -4.33 -13.64
CA SER A 273 -20.24 -4.36 -15.10
C SER A 273 -19.26 -3.37 -15.76
N HIS A 274 -19.20 -2.13 -15.25
CA HIS A 274 -18.26 -1.12 -15.73
C HIS A 274 -16.81 -1.56 -15.54
N LEU A 275 -16.45 -2.08 -14.36
CA LEU A 275 -15.10 -2.57 -14.09
C LEU A 275 -14.73 -3.72 -15.03
N LYS A 276 -15.62 -4.69 -15.25
CA LYS A 276 -15.40 -5.78 -16.21
C LYS A 276 -15.23 -5.30 -17.65
N SER A 277 -15.85 -4.17 -18.02
CA SER A 277 -15.69 -3.57 -19.35
C SER A 277 -14.34 -2.90 -19.58
N SER A 278 -13.62 -2.51 -18.51
CA SER A 278 -12.26 -1.97 -18.58
C SER A 278 -11.27 -3.00 -18.05
N LYS A 279 -10.53 -3.65 -18.96
CA LYS A 279 -9.52 -4.67 -18.61
C LYS A 279 -8.51 -4.15 -17.58
N VAL A 280 -8.05 -2.91 -17.74
CA VAL A 280 -7.10 -2.28 -16.82
C VAL A 280 -7.71 -2.15 -15.43
N LEU A 281 -8.90 -1.58 -15.30
CA LEU A 281 -9.52 -1.40 -13.98
C LEU A 281 -9.86 -2.75 -13.33
N HIS A 282 -10.32 -3.73 -14.11
CA HIS A 282 -10.62 -5.08 -13.61
C HIS A 282 -9.39 -5.82 -13.09
N ILE A 283 -8.25 -5.72 -13.79
CA ILE A 283 -6.97 -6.29 -13.35
C ILE A 283 -6.49 -5.58 -12.09
N MET A 284 -6.56 -4.25 -12.05
CA MET A 284 -6.13 -3.48 -10.89
C MET A 284 -6.96 -3.80 -9.64
N CYS A 285 -8.26 -4.08 -9.77
CA CYS A 285 -9.12 -4.57 -8.68
C CYS A 285 -8.72 -5.94 -8.11
N HIS A 286 -7.68 -6.58 -8.63
CA HIS A 286 -7.00 -7.67 -7.93
C HIS A 286 -6.42 -7.22 -6.57
N ILE A 287 -6.02 -5.95 -6.46
CA ILE A 287 -5.53 -5.37 -5.21
C ILE A 287 -6.70 -4.69 -4.49
N PRO A 288 -7.03 -5.08 -3.24
CA PRO A 288 -8.18 -4.56 -2.50
C PRO A 288 -8.24 -3.03 -2.38
N VAL A 289 -7.09 -2.33 -2.25
CA VAL A 289 -7.08 -0.86 -2.18
C VAL A 289 -7.64 -0.22 -3.47
N PHE A 290 -7.43 -0.82 -4.64
CA PHE A 290 -8.00 -0.34 -5.89
C PHE A 290 -9.49 -0.64 -5.99
N CYS A 291 -9.98 -1.72 -5.39
CA CYS A 291 -11.42 -1.94 -5.24
C CYS A 291 -12.07 -0.85 -4.38
N TRP A 292 -11.44 -0.49 -3.26
CA TRP A 292 -11.94 0.57 -2.37
C TRP A 292 -11.99 1.93 -3.06
N ILE A 293 -10.93 2.32 -3.78
CA ILE A 293 -10.91 3.56 -4.56
C ILE A 293 -11.99 3.54 -5.65
N SER A 294 -12.07 2.43 -6.39
CA SER A 294 -13.07 2.27 -7.46
C SER A 294 -14.50 2.33 -6.94
N ALA A 295 -14.78 1.69 -5.81
CA ALA A 295 -16.08 1.76 -5.14
C ALA A 295 -16.41 3.21 -4.77
N THR A 296 -15.48 3.89 -4.10
CA THR A 296 -15.66 5.29 -3.66
C THR A 296 -15.93 6.24 -4.83
N VAL A 297 -15.19 6.10 -5.94
CA VAL A 297 -15.34 6.96 -7.12
C VAL A 297 -16.60 6.63 -7.90
N LEU A 298 -16.80 5.37 -8.27
CA LEU A 298 -17.90 4.97 -9.15
C LEU A 298 -19.27 5.05 -8.45
N GLU A 299 -19.33 4.82 -7.14
CA GLU A 299 -20.54 5.02 -6.35
C GLU A 299 -21.04 6.47 -6.46
N ARG A 300 -20.16 7.45 -6.23
CA ARG A 300 -20.51 8.87 -6.32
C ARG A 300 -20.90 9.26 -7.74
N MET A 301 -20.11 8.86 -8.74
CA MET A 301 -20.37 9.21 -10.13
C MET A 301 -21.70 8.65 -10.67
N PHE A 302 -22.09 7.45 -10.25
CA PHE A 302 -23.35 6.85 -10.69
C PHE A 302 -24.58 7.31 -9.91
N ARG A 303 -24.41 7.76 -8.66
CA ARG A 303 -25.52 8.31 -7.85
C ARG A 303 -25.83 9.76 -8.20
N ASP A 304 -24.81 10.61 -8.22
CA ASP A 304 -25.01 12.07 -8.19
C ASP A 304 -25.24 12.66 -9.60
N SER A 305 -25.33 11.80 -10.62
CA SER A 305 -25.42 12.21 -12.03
C SER A 305 -24.38 13.26 -12.41
N GLU A 306 -23.19 13.21 -11.77
CA GLU A 306 -22.12 14.16 -12.05
C GLU A 306 -21.77 14.09 -13.54
N SER A 307 -21.86 15.23 -14.23
CA SER A 307 -21.62 15.37 -15.66
C SER A 307 -20.12 15.20 -15.95
N GLY A 308 -19.66 13.97 -16.10
CA GLY A 308 -18.28 13.63 -16.40
C GLY A 308 -18.14 12.29 -17.12
N GLU A 309 -17.04 12.11 -17.86
CA GLU A 309 -16.69 10.81 -18.45
C GLU A 309 -16.40 9.82 -17.32
N ILE A 310 -17.06 8.66 -17.31
CA ILE A 310 -16.81 7.61 -16.33
C ILE A 310 -15.36 7.10 -16.50
N PRO A 311 -14.54 7.03 -15.43
CA PRO A 311 -13.15 6.62 -15.50
C PRO A 311 -12.96 5.27 -16.19
N LYS A 312 -12.06 5.23 -17.17
CA LYS A 312 -11.62 4.00 -17.85
C LYS A 312 -10.16 3.67 -17.58
N THR A 313 -9.36 4.66 -17.17
CA THR A 313 -7.94 4.50 -16.81
C THR A 313 -7.70 4.68 -15.32
N LEU A 314 -6.55 4.23 -14.82
CA LEU A 314 -6.20 4.40 -13.41
C LEU A 314 -6.02 5.89 -13.08
N THR A 315 -5.40 6.65 -13.97
CA THR A 315 -5.18 8.09 -13.78
C THR A 315 -6.50 8.84 -13.65
N GLN A 316 -7.51 8.52 -14.47
CA GLN A 316 -8.86 9.07 -14.33
C GLN A 316 -9.45 8.74 -12.96
N MET A 317 -9.34 7.48 -12.53
CA MET A 317 -9.87 7.05 -11.24
C MET A 317 -9.27 7.87 -10.08
N TYR A 318 -7.95 8.06 -10.08
CA TYR A 318 -7.25 8.83 -9.05
C TYR A 318 -7.51 10.34 -9.12
N ALA A 319 -7.65 10.91 -10.32
CA ALA A 319 -8.03 12.31 -10.49
C ALA A 319 -9.42 12.57 -9.90
N HIS A 320 -10.42 11.72 -10.22
CA HIS A 320 -11.74 11.82 -9.61
C HIS A 320 -11.70 11.61 -8.10
N PHE A 321 -10.96 10.59 -7.62
CA PHE A 321 -10.79 10.35 -6.20
C PHE A 321 -10.25 11.57 -5.47
N LEU A 322 -9.17 12.20 -5.97
CA LEU A 322 -8.62 13.43 -5.41
C LEU A 322 -9.67 14.53 -5.40
N MET A 323 -10.29 14.84 -6.55
CA MET A 323 -11.30 15.91 -6.64
C MET A 323 -12.46 15.71 -5.67
N PHE A 324 -12.87 14.47 -5.44
CA PHE A 324 -13.85 14.12 -4.43
C PHE A 324 -13.39 14.40 -3.00
N GLN A 325 -12.12 14.16 -2.67
CA GLN A 325 -11.57 14.55 -1.37
C GLN A 325 -11.46 16.07 -1.22
N ILE A 326 -11.07 16.79 -2.27
CA ILE A 326 -11.01 18.25 -2.28
C ILE A 326 -12.40 18.84 -1.98
N LYS A 327 -13.41 18.42 -2.74
CA LYS A 327 -14.80 18.88 -2.55
C LYS A 327 -15.30 18.55 -1.14
N HIS A 328 -15.12 17.30 -0.69
CA HIS A 328 -15.56 16.86 0.63
C HIS A 328 -14.90 17.64 1.76
N GLY A 329 -13.58 17.81 1.69
CA GLY A 329 -12.82 18.58 2.68
C GLY A 329 -13.22 20.06 2.71
N SER A 330 -13.63 20.61 1.56
CA SER A 330 -14.09 22.00 1.45
C SER A 330 -15.46 22.25 2.08
N HIS A 331 -16.32 21.23 2.21
CA HIS A 331 -17.66 21.34 2.81
C HIS A 331 -17.67 21.13 4.33
N LYS A 332 -16.74 20.32 4.87
CA LYS A 332 -16.68 20.04 6.32
C LYS A 332 -16.31 21.25 7.19
N TYR A 333 -15.70 22.28 6.60
CA TYR A 333 -15.24 23.48 7.31
C TYR A 333 -15.62 24.74 6.52
N ASP A 334 -16.85 25.23 6.72
CA ASP A 334 -17.28 26.54 6.19
C ASP A 334 -17.54 27.56 7.32
N GLU A 335 -17.10 28.78 7.02
CA GLU A 335 -17.21 30.13 7.65
C GLU A 335 -16.98 30.36 9.17
N ASN A 336 -17.12 29.39 10.09
CA ASN A 336 -17.06 29.68 11.54
C ASN A 336 -15.98 28.95 12.36
N SER A 337 -15.02 28.27 11.73
CA SER A 337 -13.90 27.66 12.47
C SER A 337 -12.71 28.61 12.57
N GLU A 338 -12.25 28.88 13.80
CA GLU A 338 -11.07 29.73 14.10
C GLU A 338 -9.76 29.25 13.43
N ALA A 339 -9.76 28.08 12.78
CA ALA A 339 -8.60 27.47 12.13
C ALA A 339 -8.42 27.80 10.63
N GLY A 340 -9.42 28.35 9.93
CA GLY A 340 -9.29 29.02 8.62
C GLY A 340 -8.66 28.24 7.44
N LEU A 341 -8.39 26.93 7.54
CA LEU A 341 -7.68 26.16 6.52
C LEU A 341 -8.63 25.28 5.70
N LYS A 342 -9.04 25.79 4.53
CA LYS A 342 -9.75 25.03 3.50
C LYS A 342 -8.75 24.19 2.70
N TRP A 343 -9.09 22.95 2.34
CA TRP A 343 -8.30 22.22 1.35
C TRP A 343 -8.39 22.96 0.02
N ASP A 344 -7.28 23.56 -0.39
CA ASP A 344 -7.17 24.39 -1.58
C ASP A 344 -6.07 23.88 -2.53
N ASN A 345 -5.84 24.61 -3.60
CA ASN A 345 -4.81 24.28 -4.59
C ASN A 345 -3.40 24.27 -3.97
N GLN A 346 -3.15 25.17 -3.01
CA GLN A 346 -1.86 25.27 -2.33
C GLN A 346 -1.62 24.03 -1.45
N THR A 347 -2.64 23.56 -0.75
CA THR A 347 -2.62 22.32 0.03
C THR A 347 -2.28 21.12 -0.84
N THR A 348 -2.98 20.97 -1.97
CA THR A 348 -2.71 19.91 -2.95
C THR A 348 -1.25 19.94 -3.42
N LEU A 349 -0.71 21.15 -3.69
CA LEU A 349 0.67 21.32 -4.14
C LEU A 349 1.69 20.97 -3.04
N LEU A 350 1.44 21.35 -1.78
CA LEU A 350 2.32 21.03 -0.66
C LEU A 350 2.37 19.52 -0.38
N LEU A 351 1.21 18.85 -0.38
CA LEU A 351 1.14 17.40 -0.22
C LEU A 351 1.75 16.67 -1.41
N GLY A 352 1.54 17.16 -2.63
CA GLY A 352 2.22 16.63 -3.82
C GLY A 352 3.74 16.80 -3.77
N LYS A 353 4.24 17.94 -3.25
CA LYS A 353 5.68 18.16 -3.03
C LYS A 353 6.24 17.15 -2.03
N LEU A 354 5.56 16.95 -0.91
CA LEU A 354 5.92 15.95 0.10
C LEU A 354 5.94 14.55 -0.52
N ALA A 355 4.89 14.19 -1.25
CA ALA A 355 4.80 12.90 -1.93
C ALA A 355 5.96 12.67 -2.89
N PHE A 356 6.31 13.67 -3.70
CA PHE A 356 7.42 13.60 -4.64
C PHE A 356 8.77 13.43 -3.93
N GLN A 357 9.08 14.27 -2.94
CA GLN A 357 10.35 14.21 -2.22
C GLN A 357 10.51 12.91 -1.43
N GLN A 358 9.44 12.41 -0.82
CA GLN A 358 9.50 11.14 -0.08
C GLN A 358 9.52 9.93 -1.02
N LEU A 359 8.90 10.00 -2.20
CA LEU A 359 9.03 8.98 -3.24
C LEU A 359 10.49 8.87 -3.73
N GLU A 360 11.17 9.99 -3.98
CA GLU A 360 12.59 10.01 -4.36
C GLU A 360 13.50 9.42 -3.27
N LYS A 361 13.15 9.62 -1.99
CA LYS A 361 13.87 9.05 -0.84
C LYS A 361 13.51 7.57 -0.58
N GLY A 362 12.49 7.02 -1.25
CA GLY A 362 11.97 5.68 -0.98
C GLY A 362 11.24 5.55 0.36
N ASN A 363 10.74 6.66 0.90
CA ASN A 363 10.11 6.71 2.21
C ASN A 363 8.57 6.62 2.12
N LEU A 364 7.99 5.71 2.91
CA LEU A 364 6.53 5.57 3.09
C LEU A 364 6.01 6.31 4.34
N LEU A 365 6.91 6.56 5.30
CA LEU A 365 6.63 7.31 6.52
C LEU A 365 7.35 8.65 6.48
N PHE A 366 6.83 9.65 7.17
CA PHE A 366 7.49 10.94 7.28
C PHE A 366 7.20 11.57 8.64
N TYR A 367 8.15 12.38 9.08
CA TYR A 367 8.17 12.99 10.41
C TYR A 367 8.00 14.52 10.31
N GLU A 368 7.98 15.20 11.45
CA GLU A 368 7.81 16.64 11.50
C GLU A 368 8.88 17.39 10.68
N GLU A 369 10.12 16.91 10.67
CA GLU A 369 11.20 17.49 9.87
C GLU A 369 10.92 17.41 8.36
N ASP A 370 10.39 16.29 7.89
CA ASP A 370 10.04 16.08 6.48
C ASP A 370 8.90 17.02 6.06
N LEU A 371 7.90 17.20 6.92
CA LEU A 371 6.81 18.16 6.70
C LEU A 371 7.33 19.60 6.62
N ARG A 372 8.24 19.96 7.55
CA ARG A 372 8.85 21.29 7.61
C ARG A 372 9.71 21.58 6.38
N GLU A 373 10.47 20.60 5.88
CA GLU A 373 11.23 20.70 4.62
C GLU A 373 10.31 20.99 3.42
N CYS A 374 9.09 20.44 3.45
CA CYS A 374 8.08 20.66 2.42
C CYS A 374 7.38 22.02 2.55
N GLY A 375 7.45 22.67 3.72
CA GLY A 375 6.74 23.92 4.03
C GLY A 375 5.38 23.69 4.68
N ILE A 376 5.12 22.48 5.19
CA ILE A 376 3.89 22.11 5.89
C ILE A 376 4.12 22.29 7.39
N LYS A 377 3.35 23.17 8.03
CA LYS A 377 3.38 23.34 9.49
C LYS A 377 2.65 22.17 10.16
N LEU A 378 3.08 21.77 11.37
CA LEU A 378 2.51 20.61 12.08
C LEU A 378 1.00 20.73 12.31
N ASN A 379 0.52 21.91 12.73
CA ASN A 379 -0.92 22.16 12.91
C ASN A 379 -1.71 22.01 11.60
N VAL A 380 -1.12 22.39 10.47
CA VAL A 380 -1.71 22.25 9.14
C VAL A 380 -1.76 20.77 8.73
N ALA A 381 -0.70 20.00 8.99
CA ALA A 381 -0.66 18.57 8.73
C ALA A 381 -1.73 17.81 9.54
N SER A 382 -1.95 18.18 10.80
CA SER A 382 -3.03 17.60 11.62
C SER A 382 -4.42 17.96 11.10
N VAL A 383 -4.61 19.14 10.53
CA VAL A 383 -5.87 19.47 9.84
C VAL A 383 -6.02 18.61 8.59
N TYR A 384 -4.97 18.43 7.79
CA TYR A 384 -5.04 17.59 6.58
C TYR A 384 -5.35 16.14 6.90
N SER A 385 -4.77 15.57 7.96
CA SER A 385 -5.06 14.20 8.38
C SER A 385 -6.51 14.03 8.87
N GLY A 386 -7.08 15.05 9.51
CA GLY A 386 -8.48 15.05 9.94
C GLY A 386 -9.50 15.35 8.82
N VAL A 387 -9.12 16.17 7.83
CA VAL A 387 -10.00 16.58 6.72
C VAL A 387 -9.99 15.56 5.58
N CYS A 388 -8.82 15.02 5.26
CA CYS A 388 -8.59 14.09 4.16
C CYS A 388 -8.04 12.76 4.68
N THR A 389 -8.77 12.17 5.62
CA THR A 389 -8.46 10.86 6.23
C THR A 389 -8.25 9.75 5.21
N GLN A 390 -8.81 9.88 4.00
CA GLN A 390 -8.65 8.94 2.89
C GLN A 390 -7.38 9.15 2.06
N ILE A 391 -6.62 10.22 2.28
CA ILE A 391 -5.36 10.55 1.59
C ILE A 391 -4.17 10.50 2.54
N PHE A 392 -4.29 11.18 3.68
CA PHE A 392 -3.19 11.51 4.57
C PHE A 392 -3.52 11.11 6.01
N ARG A 393 -2.58 10.48 6.70
CA ARG A 393 -2.78 9.96 8.04
C ARG A 393 -1.75 10.54 9.01
N GLU A 394 -2.23 10.92 10.19
CA GLU A 394 -1.42 11.16 11.37
C GLU A 394 -1.69 10.03 12.35
N GLU A 395 -0.62 9.42 12.86
CA GLU A 395 -0.68 8.42 13.90
C GLU A 395 0.12 8.91 15.09
N ALA A 396 -0.47 8.74 16.27
CA ALA A 396 0.27 8.86 17.52
C ALA A 396 1.09 7.58 17.67
N GLY A 397 2.38 7.67 17.41
CA GLY A 397 3.30 6.59 17.74
C GLY A 397 3.48 6.45 19.25
N LEU A 398 4.24 5.44 19.65
CA LEU A 398 4.67 5.28 21.04
C LEU A 398 5.24 6.59 21.60
N LEU A 399 4.95 6.90 22.86
CA LEU A 399 5.52 8.06 23.55
C LEU A 399 5.14 9.42 22.93
N GLN A 400 4.00 9.48 22.22
CA GLN A 400 3.40 10.71 21.67
C GLN A 400 4.18 11.37 20.50
N GLU A 401 5.12 10.67 19.86
CA GLU A 401 5.69 11.15 18.60
C GLU A 401 4.69 10.97 17.45
N ARG A 402 4.60 11.98 16.58
CA ARG A 402 3.66 11.98 15.46
C ARG A 402 4.33 11.43 14.22
N VAL A 403 3.77 10.35 13.70
CA VAL A 403 4.20 9.75 12.43
C VAL A 403 3.12 10.01 11.40
N PHE A 404 3.54 10.36 10.19
CA PHE A 404 2.61 10.61 9.10
C PHE A 404 2.89 9.69 7.92
N SER A 405 1.83 9.35 7.18
CA SER A 405 1.92 8.58 5.94
C SER A 405 0.77 8.93 4.98
N PHE A 406 0.95 8.61 3.70
CA PHE A 406 -0.21 8.46 2.83
C PHE A 406 -0.94 7.15 3.15
N ILE A 407 -2.24 7.07 2.86
CA ILE A 407 -3.04 5.85 3.12
C ILE A 407 -2.54 4.66 2.28
N HIS A 408 -2.02 4.94 1.08
CA HIS A 408 -1.43 3.93 0.23
C HIS A 408 -0.33 4.52 -0.66
N ALA A 409 0.65 3.70 -1.03
CA ALA A 409 1.76 4.10 -1.88
C ALA A 409 1.28 4.69 -3.22
N SER A 410 0.29 4.06 -3.87
CA SER A 410 -0.31 4.57 -5.12
C SER A 410 -0.89 5.99 -5.01
N ILE A 411 -1.36 6.40 -3.84
CA ILE A 411 -1.81 7.78 -3.61
C ILE A 411 -0.60 8.72 -3.56
N GLN A 412 0.48 8.31 -2.90
CA GLN A 412 1.76 9.02 -2.91
C GLN A 412 2.31 9.15 -4.33
N GLU A 413 2.37 8.06 -5.11
CA GLU A 413 2.87 8.10 -6.49
C GLU A 413 2.00 8.99 -7.39
N PHE A 414 0.67 8.94 -7.23
CA PHE A 414 -0.24 9.83 -7.97
C PHE A 414 -0.03 11.30 -7.61
N LEU A 415 0.04 11.64 -6.32
CA LEU A 415 0.26 13.02 -5.87
C LEU A 415 1.66 13.54 -6.28
N ALA A 416 2.67 12.67 -6.27
CA ALA A 416 4.00 12.97 -6.77
C ALA A 416 3.98 13.29 -8.28
N ALA A 417 3.29 12.45 -9.07
CA ALA A 417 3.13 12.67 -10.50
C ALA A 417 2.37 13.96 -10.80
N LEU A 418 1.29 14.22 -10.05
CA LEU A 418 0.53 15.46 -10.13
C LEU A 418 1.40 16.67 -9.80
N TYR A 419 2.18 16.63 -8.73
CA TYR A 419 3.11 17.71 -8.38
C TYR A 419 4.12 17.98 -9.50
N ALA A 420 4.78 16.94 -10.00
CA ALA A 420 5.76 17.08 -11.07
C ALA A 420 5.14 17.68 -12.33
N PHE A 421 3.91 17.25 -12.67
CA PHE A 421 3.16 17.78 -13.80
C PHE A 421 2.76 19.25 -13.60
N LEU A 422 2.15 19.59 -12.47
CA LEU A 422 1.70 20.96 -12.16
C LEU A 422 2.86 21.96 -12.13
N VAL A 423 3.98 21.60 -11.49
CA VAL A 423 5.18 22.46 -11.43
C VAL A 423 5.76 22.66 -12.82
N PHE A 424 5.78 21.61 -13.66
CA PHE A 424 6.27 21.74 -15.02
C PHE A 424 5.34 22.59 -15.88
N VAL A 425 4.03 22.33 -15.89
CA VAL A 425 3.08 23.06 -16.74
C VAL A 425 2.98 24.53 -16.34
N ASN A 426 2.84 24.81 -15.04
CA ASN A 426 2.60 26.17 -14.53
C ASN A 426 3.88 27.02 -14.42
N HIS A 427 5.05 26.41 -14.19
CA HIS A 427 6.31 27.13 -13.92
C HIS A 427 7.47 26.76 -14.84
N LYS A 428 7.27 25.82 -15.78
CA LYS A 428 8.30 25.30 -16.71
C LYS A 428 9.55 24.79 -16.00
N ARG A 429 9.41 24.33 -14.75
CA ARG A 429 10.50 23.78 -13.93
C ARG A 429 10.48 22.25 -13.99
N ASN A 430 11.56 21.65 -14.47
CA ASN A 430 11.71 20.19 -14.48
C ASN A 430 12.25 19.69 -13.13
N VAL A 431 11.35 19.13 -12.30
CA VAL A 431 11.71 18.54 -11.00
C VAL A 431 12.40 17.17 -11.12
N LEU A 432 12.37 16.51 -12.28
CA LEU A 432 12.95 15.18 -12.52
C LEU A 432 14.45 15.21 -12.84
N SER A 433 15.04 16.39 -12.97
CA SER A 433 16.46 16.56 -13.31
C SER A 433 17.34 16.49 -12.06
N GLN A 434 17.90 15.32 -11.77
CA GLN A 434 18.67 15.09 -10.53
C GLN A 434 20.17 15.48 -10.61
N THR A 435 20.76 15.60 -11.80
CA THR A 435 22.18 16.00 -11.95
C THR A 435 22.37 17.51 -12.06
N THR A 436 23.41 18.04 -11.40
CA THR A 436 23.79 19.47 -11.41
C THR A 436 23.96 20.02 -12.83
N ASN A 437 24.48 19.21 -13.76
CA ASN A 437 24.61 19.58 -15.18
C ASN A 437 23.26 19.62 -15.92
N ALA A 438 22.32 18.73 -15.59
CA ALA A 438 20.97 18.75 -16.16
C ALA A 438 20.13 19.91 -15.61
N LYS A 439 20.30 20.28 -14.34
CA LYS A 439 19.72 21.49 -13.73
C LYS A 439 20.20 22.77 -14.43
N ILE A 440 21.49 22.83 -14.78
CA ILE A 440 22.08 23.94 -15.55
C ILE A 440 21.50 23.96 -16.98
N ILE A 441 21.52 22.85 -17.72
CA ILE A 441 21.01 22.79 -19.11
C ILE A 441 19.50 23.09 -19.18
N SER A 442 18.70 22.59 -18.23
CA SER A 442 17.25 22.86 -18.14
C SER A 442 16.91 24.30 -17.73
N ALA A 443 17.81 24.98 -17.02
CA ALA A 443 17.66 26.41 -16.72
C ALA A 443 17.89 27.30 -17.96
N PHE A 444 18.63 26.82 -18.97
CA PHE A 444 19.00 27.58 -20.17
C PHE A 444 18.19 27.25 -21.42
N LYS A 445 17.44 26.12 -21.46
CA LYS A 445 16.58 25.73 -22.59
C LYS A 445 15.13 25.60 -22.13
N LYS A 446 14.20 26.30 -22.79
CA LYS A 446 12.75 26.16 -22.55
C LYS A 446 12.33 24.74 -22.96
N MET A 447 12.27 23.83 -21.99
CA MET A 447 11.91 22.43 -22.22
C MET A 447 10.43 22.31 -22.61
N SER A 448 10.14 21.52 -23.63
CA SER A 448 8.76 21.20 -24.03
C SER A 448 8.14 20.14 -23.10
N VAL A 449 6.81 20.06 -23.05
CA VAL A 449 6.08 18.99 -22.32
C VAL A 449 6.55 17.62 -22.81
N GLN A 450 6.76 17.46 -24.12
CA GLN A 450 7.28 16.23 -24.71
C GLN A 450 8.66 15.87 -24.14
N GLU A 451 9.62 16.79 -24.10
CA GLU A 451 10.96 16.53 -23.56
C GLU A 451 10.90 16.16 -22.06
N PHE A 452 10.00 16.79 -21.30
CA PHE A 452 9.77 16.46 -19.90
C PHE A 452 9.21 15.04 -19.70
N LEU A 453 8.20 14.64 -20.46
CA LEU A 453 7.63 13.28 -20.37
C LEU A 453 8.63 12.22 -20.83
N LYS A 454 9.44 12.49 -21.86
CA LYS A 454 10.55 11.61 -22.27
C LYS A 454 11.59 11.44 -21.16
N CYS A 455 11.90 12.50 -20.42
CA CYS A 455 12.78 12.43 -19.25
C CYS A 455 12.22 11.49 -18.19
N ALA A 456 10.91 11.55 -17.91
CA ALA A 456 10.27 10.65 -16.95
C ALA A 456 10.33 9.18 -17.39
N VAL A 457 10.06 8.89 -18.66
CA VAL A 457 10.17 7.53 -19.23
C VAL A 457 11.59 6.98 -19.04
N ASN A 458 12.61 7.78 -19.31
CA ASN A 458 14.00 7.35 -19.15
C ASN A 458 14.38 7.12 -17.68
N ASN A 459 13.93 7.97 -16.77
CA ASN A 459 14.18 7.80 -15.33
C ASN A 459 13.54 6.50 -14.81
N ALA A 460 12.31 6.19 -15.22
CA ALA A 460 11.65 4.95 -14.84
C ALA A 460 12.36 3.72 -15.41
N LEU A 461 12.80 3.77 -16.67
CA LEU A 461 13.58 2.69 -17.28
C LEU A 461 14.97 2.51 -16.66
N ALA A 462 15.55 3.55 -16.08
CA ALA A 462 16.81 3.50 -15.34
C ALA A 462 16.64 2.97 -13.90
N SER A 463 15.40 2.85 -13.39
CA SER A 463 15.12 2.28 -12.08
C SER A 463 15.21 0.75 -12.12
N ASP A 464 15.84 0.17 -11.11
CA ASP A 464 16.05 -1.28 -11.00
C ASP A 464 14.89 -2.03 -10.32
N ASN A 465 14.10 -1.35 -9.47
CA ASN A 465 13.08 -1.97 -8.62
C ASN A 465 11.63 -1.57 -8.97
N GLY A 466 11.42 -0.86 -10.08
CA GLY A 466 10.09 -0.42 -10.53
C GLY A 466 9.39 0.64 -9.67
N HIS A 467 10.04 1.26 -8.68
CA HIS A 467 9.39 2.23 -7.78
C HIS A 467 8.78 3.46 -8.49
N LEU A 468 9.21 3.76 -9.73
CA LEU A 468 8.69 4.84 -10.55
C LEU A 468 7.60 4.39 -11.55
N ASP A 469 7.20 3.12 -11.57
CA ASP A 469 6.28 2.60 -12.58
C ASP A 469 4.88 3.23 -12.47
N PHE A 470 4.29 3.24 -11.25
CA PHE A 470 3.01 3.91 -11.02
C PHE A 470 3.11 5.42 -11.22
N PHE A 471 4.19 6.04 -10.74
CA PHE A 471 4.46 7.46 -10.96
C PHE A 471 4.45 7.80 -12.46
N LEU A 472 5.14 7.01 -13.29
CA LEU A 472 5.22 7.24 -14.73
C LEU A 472 3.84 7.09 -15.39
N ARG A 473 3.10 6.02 -15.05
CA ARG A 473 1.74 5.78 -15.54
C ARG A 473 0.85 6.99 -15.29
N PHE A 474 0.82 7.47 -14.05
CA PHE A 474 0.03 8.65 -13.67
C PHE A 474 0.50 9.90 -14.39
N LEU A 475 1.81 10.14 -14.48
CA LEU A 475 2.35 11.33 -15.14
C LEU A 475 1.96 11.39 -16.63
N LEU A 476 2.07 10.25 -17.33
CA LEU A 476 1.68 10.16 -18.73
C LEU A 476 0.17 10.28 -18.90
N GLY A 477 -0.63 9.65 -18.05
CA GLY A 477 -2.08 9.84 -18.05
C GLY A 477 -2.48 11.30 -17.84
N LEU A 478 -1.85 12.02 -16.89
CA LEU A 478 -2.11 13.43 -16.61
C LEU A 478 -1.80 14.34 -17.82
N SER A 479 -0.94 13.90 -18.73
CA SER A 479 -0.62 14.65 -19.96
C SER A 479 -1.75 14.66 -20.99
N LEU A 480 -2.80 13.84 -20.83
CA LEU A 480 -3.98 13.89 -21.69
C LEU A 480 -4.90 15.06 -21.33
N GLU A 481 -5.39 15.76 -22.35
CA GLU A 481 -6.34 16.88 -22.21
C GLU A 481 -7.61 16.50 -21.42
N SER A 482 -8.12 15.27 -21.62
CA SER A 482 -9.29 14.77 -20.88
C SER A 482 -9.08 14.77 -19.36
N ASN A 483 -7.88 14.39 -18.90
CA ASN A 483 -7.52 14.36 -17.48
C ASN A 483 -7.20 15.75 -16.94
N GLN A 484 -6.68 16.65 -17.78
CA GLN A 484 -6.44 18.04 -17.42
C GLN A 484 -7.74 18.81 -17.25
N THR A 485 -8.75 18.49 -18.05
CA THR A 485 -10.08 19.10 -17.92
C THR A 485 -10.70 18.84 -16.55
N LEU A 486 -10.50 17.64 -16.00
CA LEU A 486 -10.93 17.28 -14.64
C LEU A 486 -10.20 18.07 -13.55
N LEU A 487 -8.95 18.46 -13.83
CA LEU A 487 -8.06 19.17 -12.90
C LEU A 487 -7.91 20.65 -13.23
N LYS A 488 -8.84 21.23 -14.03
CA LYS A 488 -8.79 22.65 -14.44
C LYS A 488 -8.63 23.63 -13.28
N GLY A 489 -9.16 23.30 -12.11
CA GLY A 489 -8.98 24.13 -10.90
C GLY A 489 -7.52 24.27 -10.45
N LEU A 490 -6.63 23.33 -10.82
CA LEU A 490 -5.22 23.27 -10.43
C LEU A 490 -4.24 23.71 -11.53
N LEU A 491 -4.71 23.81 -12.78
CA LEU A 491 -3.89 24.06 -13.97
C LEU A 491 -4.08 25.48 -14.51
N ASN A 492 -2.99 26.16 -14.86
CA ASN A 492 -3.06 27.48 -15.50
C ASN A 492 -3.23 27.40 -17.02
N GLU A 493 -2.70 26.34 -17.64
CA GLU A 493 -2.74 26.10 -19.09
C GLU A 493 -2.96 24.60 -19.36
N VAL A 494 -3.72 24.28 -20.42
CA VAL A 494 -3.88 22.91 -20.92
C VAL A 494 -2.72 22.58 -21.86
N SER A 495 -2.12 21.41 -21.73
CA SER A 495 -1.04 20.97 -22.61
C SER A 495 -1.58 20.56 -23.99
N ASP A 496 -0.82 20.86 -25.03
CA ASP A 496 -1.15 20.55 -26.42
C ASP A 496 -1.15 19.04 -26.73
N THR A 497 -2.18 18.57 -27.45
CA THR A 497 -2.38 17.20 -27.94
C THR A 497 -1.19 16.69 -28.77
N GLU A 498 -0.47 17.58 -29.47
CA GLU A 498 0.72 17.21 -30.25
C GLU A 498 1.83 16.58 -29.37
N SER A 499 1.94 17.04 -28.12
CA SER A 499 2.93 16.53 -27.18
C SER A 499 2.64 15.08 -26.74
N SER A 500 1.36 14.73 -26.60
CA SER A 500 0.91 13.38 -26.24
C SER A 500 1.22 12.38 -27.36
N ILE A 501 0.92 12.72 -28.62
CA ILE A 501 1.19 11.86 -29.79
C ILE A 501 2.69 11.53 -29.90
N LYS A 502 3.55 12.53 -29.76
CA LYS A 502 5.01 12.32 -29.83
C LYS A 502 5.55 11.53 -28.63
N THR A 503 4.90 11.60 -27.48
CA THR A 503 5.24 10.81 -26.29
C THR A 503 4.84 9.35 -26.47
N ILE A 504 3.64 9.08 -27.01
CA ILE A 504 3.18 7.74 -27.39
C ILE A 504 4.19 7.06 -28.31
N GLN A 505 4.63 7.75 -29.37
CA GLN A 505 5.61 7.18 -30.32
C GLN A 505 6.93 6.82 -29.64
N TYR A 506 7.38 7.66 -28.71
CA TYR A 506 8.59 7.38 -27.94
C TYR A 506 8.44 6.20 -26.99
N VAL A 507 7.29 6.05 -26.33
CA VAL A 507 7.02 4.87 -25.49
C VAL A 507 7.03 3.60 -26.35
N LYS A 508 6.39 3.60 -27.52
CA LYS A 508 6.42 2.47 -28.45
C LYS A 508 7.83 2.14 -28.93
N GLU A 509 8.65 3.15 -29.22
CA GLU A 509 10.07 2.97 -29.53
C GLU A 509 10.81 2.26 -28.38
N LYS A 510 10.62 2.72 -27.13
CA LYS A 510 11.25 2.12 -25.96
C LYS A 510 10.81 0.68 -25.69
N ILE A 511 9.58 0.31 -26.05
CA ILE A 511 9.12 -1.09 -26.01
C ILE A 511 9.82 -1.91 -27.10
N ARG A 512 9.99 -1.34 -28.31
CA ARG A 512 10.71 -1.96 -29.44
C ARG A 512 12.22 -2.11 -29.21
N ASP A 513 12.78 -1.38 -28.25
CA ASP A 513 14.18 -1.55 -27.82
C ASP A 513 14.38 -2.83 -26.96
N HIS A 514 13.35 -3.67 -26.79
CA HIS A 514 13.39 -4.94 -26.05
C HIS A 514 13.94 -4.82 -24.61
N PRO A 515 13.29 -4.04 -23.73
CA PRO A 515 13.70 -3.91 -22.34
C PRO A 515 13.46 -5.23 -21.57
N SER A 516 13.67 -5.26 -20.25
CA SER A 516 13.23 -6.43 -19.46
C SER A 516 11.70 -6.59 -19.56
N ALA A 517 11.20 -7.80 -19.31
CA ALA A 517 9.76 -8.07 -19.41
C ALA A 517 8.94 -7.16 -18.49
N GLU A 518 9.43 -6.91 -17.27
CA GLU A 518 8.82 -5.99 -16.29
C GLU A 518 8.69 -4.57 -16.85
N LYS A 519 9.77 -4.07 -17.44
CA LYS A 519 9.83 -2.71 -18.01
C LYS A 519 8.91 -2.60 -19.24
N ALA A 520 8.86 -3.62 -20.08
CA ALA A 520 7.93 -3.66 -21.21
C ALA A 520 6.47 -3.61 -20.74
N ILE A 521 6.11 -4.43 -19.75
CA ILE A 521 4.75 -4.45 -19.17
C ILE A 521 4.39 -3.07 -18.59
N SER A 522 5.29 -2.46 -17.83
CA SER A 522 5.12 -1.10 -17.28
C SER A 522 4.85 -0.07 -18.40
N LEU A 523 5.62 -0.11 -19.50
CA LEU A 523 5.43 0.78 -20.65
C LEU A 523 4.13 0.50 -21.42
N PHE A 524 3.67 -0.75 -21.52
CA PHE A 524 2.36 -1.06 -22.10
C PHE A 524 1.23 -0.49 -21.26
N HIS A 525 1.31 -0.56 -19.93
CA HIS A 525 0.33 0.13 -19.08
C HIS A 525 0.36 1.64 -19.26
N CYS A 526 1.53 2.23 -19.53
CA CYS A 526 1.63 3.65 -19.89
C CYS A 526 0.87 3.97 -21.19
N LEU A 527 0.93 3.10 -22.20
CA LEU A 527 0.13 3.25 -23.42
C LEU A 527 -1.38 3.18 -23.13
N SER A 528 -1.81 2.27 -22.25
CA SER A 528 -3.20 2.20 -21.81
C SER A 528 -3.66 3.46 -21.07
N GLU A 529 -2.81 4.07 -20.23
CA GLU A 529 -3.12 5.36 -19.59
C GLU A 529 -3.22 6.50 -20.61
N LEU A 530 -2.46 6.41 -21.71
CA LEU A 530 -2.51 7.33 -22.85
C LEU A 530 -3.68 7.04 -23.83
N LYS A 531 -4.52 6.04 -23.52
CA LYS A 531 -5.63 5.56 -24.38
C LYS A 531 -5.17 5.15 -25.79
N ASP A 532 -3.96 4.60 -25.91
CA ASP A 532 -3.42 4.07 -27.17
C ASP A 532 -3.28 2.55 -27.12
N ASP A 533 -4.15 1.86 -27.86
CA ASP A 533 -4.12 0.40 -27.99
C ASP A 533 -3.51 -0.07 -29.33
N SER A 534 -3.01 0.85 -30.16
CA SER A 534 -2.57 0.52 -31.52
C SER A 534 -1.36 -0.41 -31.57
N LEU A 535 -0.43 -0.32 -30.60
CA LEU A 535 0.68 -1.28 -30.52
C LEU A 535 0.18 -2.68 -30.11
N VAL A 536 -0.93 -2.77 -29.38
CA VAL A 536 -1.58 -4.05 -29.05
C VAL A 536 -2.14 -4.69 -30.31
N GLU A 537 -2.84 -3.90 -31.12
CA GLU A 537 -3.38 -4.33 -32.41
C GLU A 537 -2.27 -4.78 -33.38
N GLU A 538 -1.15 -4.05 -33.44
CA GLU A 538 0.02 -4.40 -34.26
C GLU A 538 0.63 -5.74 -33.84
N VAL A 539 0.81 -5.97 -32.54
CA VAL A 539 1.47 -7.17 -31.99
C VAL A 539 0.60 -8.43 -32.12
N HIS A 540 -0.74 -8.30 -32.09
CA HIS A 540 -1.65 -9.44 -32.33
C HIS A 540 -1.46 -10.10 -33.71
N SER A 541 -0.76 -9.45 -34.65
CA SER A 541 -0.40 -10.02 -35.96
C SER A 541 0.91 -10.83 -35.97
N LEU A 542 1.68 -10.85 -34.87
CA LEU A 542 3.02 -11.44 -34.77
C LEU A 542 3.09 -12.45 -33.62
N GLN A 543 2.53 -13.65 -33.79
CA GLN A 543 2.66 -14.74 -32.81
C GLN A 543 4.13 -15.20 -32.70
N HIS A 544 4.59 -15.46 -31.46
CA HIS A 544 5.92 -15.99 -31.08
C HIS A 544 7.15 -15.06 -31.10
N ASN A 545 7.00 -13.74 -31.23
CA ASN A 545 8.09 -12.80 -30.96
C ASN A 545 8.03 -12.27 -29.50
N TYR A 546 9.11 -11.67 -28.98
CA TYR A 546 9.20 -11.07 -27.64
C TYR A 546 7.96 -10.24 -27.28
N MET A 547 7.48 -9.38 -28.20
CA MET A 547 6.28 -8.58 -27.96
C MET A 547 5.01 -9.42 -27.85
N GLY A 548 4.89 -10.49 -28.64
CA GLY A 548 3.78 -11.44 -28.52
C GLY A 548 3.74 -12.07 -27.14
N ILE A 549 4.89 -12.47 -26.59
CA ILE A 549 5.00 -13.01 -25.23
C ILE A 549 4.59 -11.96 -24.18
N ILE A 550 5.07 -10.72 -24.31
CA ILE A 550 4.65 -9.64 -23.40
C ILE A 550 3.15 -9.36 -23.50
N MET A 551 2.59 -9.37 -24.71
CA MET A 551 1.16 -9.17 -24.91
C MET A 551 0.33 -10.35 -24.46
N ASP A 552 0.83 -11.56 -24.53
CA ASP A 552 0.19 -12.73 -23.92
C ASP A 552 0.20 -12.59 -22.38
N ILE A 553 1.32 -12.14 -21.82
CA ILE A 553 1.46 -11.82 -20.38
C ILE A 553 0.50 -10.71 -19.98
N ILE A 554 0.22 -9.69 -20.80
CA ILE A 554 -0.76 -8.63 -20.50
C ILE A 554 -2.19 -9.11 -20.78
N ASN A 555 -2.39 -9.86 -21.87
CA ASN A 555 -3.71 -10.20 -22.35
C ASN A 555 -4.34 -11.41 -21.67
N GLY A 556 -3.55 -12.26 -21.02
CA GLY A 556 -4.02 -13.46 -20.35
C GLY A 556 -4.21 -14.66 -21.27
N HIS A 557 -3.51 -14.71 -22.41
CA HIS A 557 -3.42 -15.91 -23.24
C HIS A 557 -2.16 -16.71 -22.86
N ASN A 558 -2.26 -18.04 -22.80
CA ASN A 558 -1.10 -18.92 -22.62
C ASN A 558 -1.08 -19.92 -23.78
N TYR A 559 0.03 -19.97 -24.52
CA TYR A 559 0.48 -21.23 -25.10
C TYR A 559 1.43 -21.86 -24.08
N GLY A 560 1.12 -23.08 -23.65
CA GLY A 560 2.07 -23.87 -22.86
C GLY A 560 3.38 -23.98 -23.63
N LEU A 561 4.47 -23.56 -23.00
CA LEU A 561 5.82 -24.01 -23.34
C LEU A 561 6.12 -25.26 -22.52
#